data_AF-A0A8H6ZT92-F1
#
_entry.id   AF-A0A8H6ZT92-F1
#
_cell.length_a   1.000
_cell.length_b   1.000
_cell.length_c   1.000
_cell.angle_alpha   90.00
_cell.angle_beta   90.00
_cell.angle_gamma   90.00
#
_symmetry.space_group_name_H-M   'P 1'
#
loop_
_entity.id
_entity.type
_entity.pdbx_description
1 polymer ?
#
loop_
_entity_poly.entity_id
_entity_poly.type
_entity_poly.pdbx_seq_one_letter_code
_entity_poly.pdbx_strand_id
1 'polypeptide(L)'
;MSFRPSLQFTQGIPSGLRHITISSPDLDHTLVCFLEAQPQLESLWLDCPSLHRKSPFSASPWPKLKFLTIDYSALPHFFHLPASVTHLAVLDIPEHTHPRPPKQTSFLENIRVLSCHSSFNSRVLMELVASLPNLEWIEIRESRPYLCIVEQGLFSALEPAPKLRGIRFAHQVVPPHHGLLWEVYFNIVESLQFVEFYEDLGGFQRWYRHSVEPVPVRWRCLAGNEWLSDWVEDVDQIVREELLLDGLF
;
A
#
# COMPACT_ATOMS: atom_id res chain seq x y z
N MET A 1 -15.02 21.37 27.44
CA MET A 1 -15.90 20.63 26.50
C MET A 1 -15.29 20.79 25.13
N SER A 2 -14.66 19.75 24.55
CA SER A 2 -14.16 19.86 23.18
C SER A 2 -15.32 19.62 22.22
N PHE A 3 -15.48 20.54 21.26
CA PHE A 3 -16.37 20.34 20.12
C PHE A 3 -15.83 19.14 19.34
N ARG A 4 -16.60 18.04 19.33
CA ARG A 4 -16.32 16.93 18.42
C ARG A 4 -16.89 17.30 17.05
N PRO A 5 -16.08 17.36 15.98
CA PRO A 5 -16.63 17.44 14.65
C PRO A 5 -17.43 16.14 14.42
N SER A 6 -18.75 16.29 14.26
CA SER A 6 -19.63 15.20 13.83
C SER A 6 -20.04 15.51 12.40
N LEU A 7 -19.98 14.50 11.53
CA LEU A 7 -20.39 14.67 10.14
C LEU A 7 -21.90 14.88 10.12
N GLN A 8 -22.36 16.04 9.67
CA GLN A 8 -23.78 16.38 9.57
C GLN A 8 -24.18 16.54 8.11
N PHE A 9 -25.10 15.69 7.65
CA PHE A 9 -25.67 15.80 6.32
C PHE A 9 -26.91 16.68 6.35
N THR A 10 -26.90 17.77 5.59
CA THR A 10 -28.04 18.70 5.48
C THR A 10 -29.12 18.20 4.52
N GLN A 11 -28.80 17.23 3.65
CA GLN A 11 -29.69 16.69 2.62
C GLN A 11 -29.44 15.19 2.40
N GLY A 12 -29.90 14.33 3.32
CA GLY A 12 -29.74 12.86 3.22
C GLY A 12 -28.28 12.38 3.21
N ILE A 13 -28.06 11.09 3.38
CA ILE A 13 -26.70 10.52 3.26
C ILE A 13 -26.38 10.40 1.76
N PRO A 14 -25.33 11.06 1.23
CA PRO A 14 -24.90 10.88 -0.15
C PRO A 14 -24.66 9.40 -0.45
N SER A 15 -25.00 8.92 -1.64
CA SER A 15 -24.77 7.53 -2.05
C SER A 15 -24.11 7.47 -3.42
N GLY A 16 -23.38 6.39 -3.68
CA GLY A 16 -22.73 6.14 -4.97
C GLY A 16 -21.30 6.69 -5.09
N LEU A 17 -20.69 7.10 -3.98
CA LEU A 17 -19.27 7.49 -3.97
C LEU A 17 -18.38 6.26 -4.20
N ARG A 18 -17.35 6.41 -5.03
CA ARG A 18 -16.39 5.35 -5.38
C ARG A 18 -15.05 5.48 -4.66
N HIS A 19 -14.67 6.70 -4.30
CA HIS A 19 -13.41 7.00 -3.63
C HIS A 19 -13.71 7.88 -2.43
N ILE A 20 -13.30 7.43 -1.24
CA ILE A 20 -13.50 8.16 0.00
C ILE A 20 -12.18 8.21 0.75
N THR A 21 -11.84 9.42 1.19
CA THR A 21 -10.73 9.68 2.11
C THR A 21 -11.30 10.32 3.36
N ILE A 22 -11.04 9.70 4.50
CA ILE A 22 -11.40 10.21 5.82
C ILE A 22 -10.14 10.23 6.67
N SER A 23 -9.84 11.40 7.20
CA SER A 23 -8.92 11.58 8.32
C SER A 23 -9.75 12.17 9.46
N SER A 24 -9.94 11.39 10.52
CA SER A 24 -10.76 11.76 11.67
C SER A 24 -10.16 11.20 12.95
N PRO A 25 -10.14 11.97 14.05
CA PRO A 25 -9.68 11.43 15.33
C PRO A 25 -10.61 10.37 15.91
N ASP A 26 -11.87 10.30 15.47
CA ASP A 26 -12.86 9.34 15.95
C ASP A 26 -13.79 8.82 14.84
N LEU A 27 -14.26 7.58 14.99
CA LEU A 27 -15.24 6.97 14.11
C LEU A 27 -16.60 6.92 14.80
N ASP A 28 -17.41 7.95 14.61
CA ASP A 28 -18.75 7.99 15.18
C ASP A 28 -19.76 7.16 14.37
N HIS A 29 -20.93 6.90 14.96
CA HIS A 29 -21.99 6.13 14.32
C HIS A 29 -22.46 6.75 13.00
N THR A 30 -22.45 8.08 12.87
CA THR A 30 -22.91 8.76 11.65
C THR A 30 -21.94 8.52 10.50
N LEU A 31 -20.64 8.58 10.76
CA LEU A 31 -19.60 8.27 9.79
C LEU A 31 -19.63 6.80 9.39
N VAL A 32 -19.87 5.88 10.33
CA VAL A 32 -20.07 4.45 10.03
C VAL A 32 -21.23 4.27 9.06
N CYS A 33 -22.42 4.79 9.39
CA CYS A 33 -23.59 4.69 8.52
C CYS A 33 -23.36 5.32 7.14
N PHE A 34 -22.65 6.45 7.08
CA PHE A 34 -22.29 7.07 5.80
C PHE A 34 -21.41 6.17 4.95
N LEU A 35 -20.36 5.59 5.53
CA LEU A 35 -19.44 4.71 4.81
C LEU A 35 -20.16 3.44 4.35
N GLU A 36 -20.99 2.83 5.18
CA GLU A 36 -21.75 1.63 4.81
C GLU A 36 -22.83 1.90 3.74
N ALA A 37 -23.30 3.14 3.61
CA ALA A 37 -24.23 3.55 2.55
C ALA A 37 -23.57 3.64 1.16
N GLN A 38 -22.31 3.21 0.99
CA GLN A 38 -21.54 3.30 -0.26
C GLN A 38 -21.30 1.92 -0.90
N PRO A 39 -22.31 1.27 -1.51
CA PRO A 39 -22.14 -0.04 -2.13
C PRO A 39 -21.25 -0.02 -3.39
N GLN A 40 -20.97 1.18 -3.94
CA GLN A 40 -20.10 1.38 -5.10
C GLN A 40 -18.66 1.75 -4.70
N LEU A 41 -18.31 1.71 -3.41
CA LEU A 41 -16.99 2.10 -2.93
C LEU A 41 -15.92 1.14 -3.48
N GLU A 42 -14.96 1.71 -4.22
CA GLU A 42 -13.83 1.00 -4.81
C GLU A 42 -12.53 1.30 -4.05
N SER A 43 -12.42 2.48 -3.45
CA SER A 43 -11.25 2.92 -2.67
C SER A 43 -11.66 3.60 -1.37
N LEU A 44 -11.07 3.15 -0.26
CA LEU A 44 -11.25 3.72 1.07
C LEU A 44 -9.90 4.04 1.70
N TRP A 45 -9.68 5.31 2.02
CA TRP A 45 -8.63 5.75 2.94
C TRP A 45 -9.28 6.14 4.26
N LEU A 46 -8.85 5.51 5.34
CA LEU A 46 -9.32 5.76 6.69
C LEU A 46 -8.14 5.87 7.66
N ASP A 47 -7.77 7.12 7.94
CA ASP A 47 -6.83 7.50 8.99
C ASP A 47 -7.67 7.84 10.24
N CYS A 48 -7.71 6.91 11.19
CA CYS A 48 -8.59 7.01 12.35
C CYS A 48 -7.99 6.28 13.56
N PRO A 49 -7.18 6.96 14.39
CA PRO A 49 -6.47 6.34 15.50
C PRO A 49 -7.37 5.65 16.54
N SER A 50 -8.64 6.05 16.66
CA SER A 50 -9.57 5.45 17.63
C SER A 50 -10.09 4.05 17.25
N LEU A 51 -9.82 3.58 16.03
CA LEU A 51 -10.42 2.37 15.47
C LEU A 51 -9.99 1.06 16.16
N HIS A 52 -9.01 1.09 17.06
CA HIS A 52 -8.35 -0.06 17.71
C HIS A 52 -9.20 -0.95 18.66
N ARG A 53 -10.48 -0.65 18.91
CA ARG A 53 -11.27 -1.34 19.96
C ARG A 53 -12.08 -2.53 19.46
N LYS A 54 -12.94 -2.32 18.45
CA LYS A 54 -13.82 -3.31 17.83
C LYS A 54 -14.17 -2.84 16.42
N SER A 55 -14.45 -3.79 15.52
CA SER A 55 -14.90 -3.42 14.18
C SER A 55 -16.26 -2.73 14.28
N PRO A 56 -16.40 -1.48 13.81
CA PRO A 56 -17.66 -0.77 13.83
C PRO A 56 -18.51 -1.08 12.59
N PHE A 57 -17.94 -1.78 11.61
CA PHE A 57 -18.59 -2.12 10.35
C PHE A 57 -19.29 -3.48 10.42
N SER A 58 -20.38 -3.58 9.67
CA SER A 58 -21.08 -4.81 9.33
C SER A 58 -20.20 -5.75 8.51
N ALA A 59 -20.62 -7.00 8.33
CA ALA A 59 -19.76 -8.05 7.79
C ALA A 59 -19.36 -7.90 6.30
N SER A 60 -19.97 -7.00 5.51
CA SER A 60 -19.56 -6.76 4.12
C SER A 60 -20.24 -5.50 3.51
N PRO A 61 -19.89 -4.29 3.97
CA PRO A 61 -20.53 -3.07 3.46
C PRO A 61 -20.08 -2.69 2.05
N TRP A 62 -18.89 -3.12 1.62
CA TRP A 62 -18.26 -2.67 0.38
C TRP A 62 -17.88 -3.83 -0.55
N PRO A 63 -18.85 -4.40 -1.29
CA PRO A 63 -18.61 -5.55 -2.16
C PRO A 63 -17.69 -5.25 -3.36
N LYS A 64 -17.43 -3.97 -3.66
CA LYS A 64 -16.57 -3.53 -4.77
C LYS A 64 -15.24 -2.96 -4.32
N LEU A 65 -14.94 -2.98 -3.02
CA LEU A 65 -13.73 -2.37 -2.50
C LEU A 65 -12.50 -3.14 -2.98
N LYS A 66 -11.57 -2.42 -3.62
CA LYS A 66 -10.30 -2.93 -4.14
C LYS A 66 -9.11 -2.38 -3.37
N PHE A 67 -9.20 -1.12 -2.93
CA PHE A 67 -8.13 -0.37 -2.30
C PHE A 67 -8.51 0.03 -0.87
N LEU A 68 -7.68 -0.36 0.10
CA LEU A 68 -7.86 -0.02 1.50
C LEU A 68 -6.59 0.60 2.06
N THR A 69 -6.67 1.84 2.53
CA THR A 69 -5.60 2.52 3.28
C THR A 69 -6.06 2.73 4.72
N ILE A 70 -5.30 2.21 5.69
CA ILE A 70 -5.67 2.22 7.11
C ILE A 70 -4.45 2.30 8.02
N ASP A 71 -4.67 2.62 9.28
CA ASP A 71 -3.68 2.40 10.34
C ASP A 71 -3.46 0.90 10.59
N TYR A 72 -2.22 0.50 10.90
CA TYR A 72 -1.91 -0.90 11.18
C TYR A 72 -2.76 -1.47 12.32
N SER A 73 -3.00 -0.65 13.35
CA SER A 73 -3.81 -1.04 14.51
C SER A 73 -5.26 -1.37 14.15
N ALA A 74 -5.76 -0.86 13.02
CA ALA A 74 -7.10 -1.10 12.54
C ALA A 74 -7.23 -2.35 11.66
N LEU A 75 -6.12 -2.88 11.14
CA LEU A 75 -6.09 -4.01 10.21
C LEU A 75 -6.96 -5.21 10.67
N PRO A 76 -6.95 -5.65 11.94
CA PRO A 76 -7.78 -6.76 12.40
C PRO A 76 -9.28 -6.54 12.22
N HIS A 77 -9.72 -5.28 12.18
CA HIS A 77 -11.13 -4.94 12.02
C HIS A 77 -11.65 -5.15 10.61
N PHE A 78 -10.77 -5.36 9.64
CA PHE A 78 -11.13 -5.54 8.22
C PHE A 78 -10.97 -6.98 7.72
N PHE A 79 -10.56 -7.93 8.58
CA PHE A 79 -10.42 -9.33 8.18
C PHE A 79 -11.71 -10.03 7.77
N HIS A 80 -12.87 -9.44 8.10
CA HIS A 80 -14.16 -9.92 7.68
C HIS A 80 -14.55 -9.43 6.26
N LEU A 81 -13.83 -8.46 5.70
CA LEU A 81 -14.15 -7.92 4.38
C LEU A 81 -14.05 -9.01 3.30
N PRO A 82 -14.85 -8.89 2.22
CA PRO A 82 -14.80 -9.81 1.11
C PRO A 82 -13.45 -9.81 0.39
N ALA A 83 -13.23 -10.89 -0.36
CA ALA A 83 -12.06 -11.18 -1.20
C ALA A 83 -11.74 -10.14 -2.30
N SER A 84 -12.54 -9.08 -2.46
CA SER A 84 -12.37 -8.09 -3.52
C SER A 84 -11.19 -7.15 -3.29
N VAL A 85 -10.74 -7.00 -2.04
CA VAL A 85 -9.63 -6.12 -1.70
C VAL A 85 -8.34 -6.79 -2.13
N THR A 86 -7.61 -6.13 -3.03
CA THR A 86 -6.34 -6.61 -3.58
C THR A 86 -5.16 -5.73 -3.20
N HIS A 87 -5.43 -4.50 -2.74
CA HIS A 87 -4.42 -3.50 -2.42
C HIS A 87 -4.61 -2.97 -1.00
N LEU A 88 -3.57 -3.10 -0.20
CA LEU A 88 -3.55 -2.67 1.19
C LEU A 88 -2.43 -1.64 1.38
N ALA A 89 -2.77 -0.47 1.92
CA ALA A 89 -1.80 0.51 2.40
C ALA A 89 -1.93 0.66 3.92
N VAL A 90 -0.80 0.62 4.62
CA VAL A 90 -0.71 0.71 6.07
C VAL A 90 0.07 1.97 6.42
N LEU A 91 -0.52 2.86 7.23
CA LEU A 91 0.04 4.20 7.50
C LEU A 91 1.07 4.22 8.65
N ASP A 92 0.80 3.52 9.74
CA ASP A 92 1.63 3.57 10.94
C ASP A 92 1.96 2.17 11.45
N ILE A 93 3.09 1.61 11.02
CA ILE A 93 3.61 0.35 11.56
C ILE A 93 4.30 0.64 12.90
N PRO A 94 3.77 0.15 14.04
CA PRO A 94 4.29 0.50 15.35
C PRO A 94 5.65 -0.16 15.63
N GLU A 95 6.58 0.64 16.16
CA GLU A 95 7.98 0.24 16.41
C GLU A 95 8.12 -0.86 17.49
N HIS A 96 7.16 -0.97 18.42
CA HIS A 96 7.28 -1.78 19.65
C HIS A 96 6.15 -2.79 19.89
N THR A 97 5.36 -3.14 18.88
CA THR A 97 4.35 -4.19 19.09
C THR A 97 4.98 -5.57 18.96
N HIS A 98 4.63 -6.48 19.88
CA HIS A 98 4.75 -7.91 19.64
C HIS A 98 3.62 -8.29 18.70
N PRO A 99 3.89 -8.47 17.39
CA PRO A 99 2.82 -8.87 16.51
C PRO A 99 2.54 -10.36 16.82
N ARG A 100 1.27 -10.70 16.85
CA ARG A 100 0.89 -12.07 16.54
C ARG A 100 0.46 -12.00 15.09
N PRO A 101 1.01 -12.83 14.20
CA PRO A 101 0.56 -12.85 12.83
C PRO A 101 -0.96 -13.06 12.85
N PRO A 102 -1.71 -12.25 12.11
CA PRO A 102 -3.14 -12.44 12.02
C PRO A 102 -3.43 -13.86 11.55
N LYS A 103 -4.48 -14.49 12.10
CA LYS A 103 -4.95 -15.77 11.54
C LYS A 103 -5.25 -15.53 10.06
N GLN A 104 -4.77 -16.42 9.21
CA GLN A 104 -4.98 -16.32 7.78
C GLN A 104 -6.46 -16.22 7.46
N THR A 105 -6.82 -15.21 6.67
CA THR A 105 -8.19 -14.91 6.28
C THR A 105 -8.28 -14.79 4.77
N SER A 106 -9.47 -14.99 4.20
CA SER A 106 -9.71 -14.77 2.78
C SER A 106 -9.37 -13.36 2.34
N PHE A 107 -9.51 -12.36 3.23
CA PHE A 107 -9.05 -11.00 2.99
C PHE A 107 -7.54 -10.96 2.70
N LEU A 108 -6.72 -11.51 3.61
CA LEU A 108 -5.25 -11.50 3.49
C LEU A 108 -4.75 -12.33 2.30
N GLU A 109 -5.46 -13.41 1.96
CA GLU A 109 -5.13 -14.23 0.79
C GLU A 109 -5.35 -13.50 -0.54
N ASN A 110 -6.17 -12.45 -0.61
CA ASN A 110 -6.42 -11.72 -1.86
C ASN A 110 -5.51 -10.52 -2.07
N ILE A 111 -4.81 -10.08 -1.03
CA ILE A 111 -3.86 -8.97 -1.14
C ILE A 111 -2.71 -9.37 -2.08
N ARG A 112 -2.58 -8.59 -3.15
CA ARG A 112 -1.50 -8.66 -4.15
C ARG A 112 -0.46 -7.57 -3.95
N VAL A 113 -0.90 -6.42 -3.40
CA VAL A 113 -0.02 -5.28 -3.22
C VAL A 113 -0.13 -4.73 -1.81
N LEU A 114 1.03 -4.49 -1.22
CA LEU A 114 1.18 -3.90 0.10
C LEU A 114 1.98 -2.59 -0.01
N SER A 115 1.43 -1.49 0.49
CA SER A 115 2.19 -0.25 0.74
C SER A 115 2.34 -0.04 2.24
N CYS A 116 3.55 0.23 2.70
CA CYS A 116 3.85 0.48 4.11
C CYS A 116 4.46 1.87 4.26
N HIS A 117 3.79 2.76 4.98
CA HIS A 117 4.39 4.00 5.50
C HIS A 117 4.94 3.73 6.91
N SER A 118 5.93 4.54 7.31
CA SER A 118 6.50 4.67 8.67
C SER A 118 7.86 4.01 8.88
N SER A 119 8.49 4.37 10.00
CA SER A 119 9.75 3.85 10.50
C SER A 119 9.61 2.35 10.79
N PHE A 120 9.83 1.52 9.77
CA PHE A 120 9.47 0.11 9.83
C PHE A 120 10.30 -0.62 10.89
N ASN A 121 9.63 -1.42 11.71
CA ASN A 121 10.24 -2.53 12.41
C ASN A 121 10.22 -3.74 11.46
N SER A 122 11.39 -4.21 11.06
CA SER A 122 11.55 -5.32 10.11
C SER A 122 10.80 -6.59 10.54
N ARG A 123 10.68 -6.84 11.84
CA ARG A 123 9.93 -7.99 12.36
C ARG A 123 8.43 -7.87 12.14
N VAL A 124 7.85 -6.68 12.35
CA VAL A 124 6.42 -6.44 12.10
C VAL A 124 6.13 -6.59 10.61
N LEU A 125 7.01 -6.04 9.76
CA LEU A 125 6.89 -6.19 8.32
C LEU A 125 6.97 -7.66 7.90
N MET A 126 7.93 -8.41 8.43
CA MET A 126 8.07 -9.85 8.18
C MET A 126 6.79 -10.62 8.50
N GLU A 127 6.21 -10.38 9.68
CA GLU A 127 4.99 -11.07 10.10
C GLU A 127 3.78 -10.67 9.24
N LEU A 128 3.70 -9.40 8.82
CA LEU A 128 2.67 -8.95 7.88
C LEU A 128 2.85 -9.62 6.51
N VAL A 129 4.05 -9.57 5.93
CA VAL A 129 4.36 -10.18 4.63
C VAL A 129 4.12 -11.69 4.65
N ALA A 130 4.51 -12.39 5.72
CA ALA A 130 4.24 -13.82 5.90
C ALA A 130 2.74 -14.15 5.93
N SER A 131 1.88 -13.17 6.25
CA SER A 131 0.42 -13.33 6.26
C SER A 131 -0.22 -13.09 4.89
N LEU A 132 0.56 -12.66 3.88
CA LEU A 132 0.10 -12.31 2.53
C LEU A 132 0.70 -13.30 1.51
N PRO A 133 0.16 -14.53 1.41
CA PRO A 133 0.76 -15.61 0.59
C PRO A 133 0.76 -15.32 -0.92
N ASN A 134 0.00 -14.32 -1.31
CA ASN A 134 -0.28 -13.92 -2.68
C ASN A 134 0.30 -12.54 -3.01
N LEU A 135 1.15 -12.01 -2.12
CA LEU A 135 1.82 -10.74 -2.32
C LEU A 135 2.74 -10.81 -3.54
N GLU A 136 2.52 -9.90 -4.48
CA GLU A 136 3.28 -9.75 -5.72
C GLU A 136 4.10 -8.45 -5.70
N TRP A 137 3.66 -7.44 -4.96
CA TRP A 137 4.29 -6.13 -4.92
C TRP A 137 4.34 -5.55 -3.51
N ILE A 138 5.45 -4.93 -3.16
CA ILE A 138 5.58 -4.14 -1.94
C ILE A 138 6.11 -2.73 -2.22
N GLU A 139 5.44 -1.72 -1.69
CA GLU A 139 5.91 -0.33 -1.63
C GLU A 139 6.32 0.01 -0.20
N ILE A 140 7.53 0.54 -0.05
CA ILE A 140 8.11 0.95 1.22
C ILE A 140 8.27 2.47 1.17
N ARG A 141 7.54 3.16 2.05
CA ARG A 141 7.56 4.61 2.21
C ARG A 141 8.19 4.95 3.55
N GLU A 142 9.50 5.11 3.52
CA GLU A 142 10.30 5.44 4.69
C GLU A 142 10.73 6.91 4.60
N SER A 143 10.51 7.64 5.69
CA SER A 143 10.85 9.07 5.78
C SER A 143 12.33 9.30 6.07
N ARG A 144 13.05 8.25 6.49
CA ARG A 144 14.50 8.29 6.69
C ARG A 144 15.23 8.26 5.35
N PRO A 145 16.16 9.21 5.11
CA PRO A 145 16.80 9.42 3.82
C PRO A 145 17.81 8.33 3.42
N TYR A 146 18.14 7.39 4.32
CA TYR A 146 19.18 6.39 4.07
C TYR A 146 18.62 4.96 4.15
N LEU A 147 18.84 4.20 3.08
CA LEU A 147 18.47 2.79 2.96
C LEU A 147 19.17 1.89 4.00
N CYS A 148 20.21 2.39 4.67
CA CYS A 148 21.12 1.66 5.56
C CYS A 148 20.44 0.96 6.76
N ILE A 149 19.24 1.41 7.17
CA ILE A 149 18.49 0.80 8.28
C ILE A 149 17.55 -0.32 7.77
N VAL A 150 17.25 -0.33 6.46
CA VAL A 150 16.43 -1.34 5.77
C VAL A 150 17.18 -2.65 5.56
N GLU A 151 18.50 -2.57 5.47
CA GLU A 151 19.37 -3.67 5.03
C GLU A 151 19.45 -4.85 6.00
N GLN A 152 19.35 -4.67 7.32
CA GLN A 152 19.55 -5.80 8.25
C GLN A 152 18.31 -6.65 8.52
N GLY A 153 17.13 -6.26 8.02
CA GLY A 153 15.90 -6.99 8.31
C GLY A 153 14.88 -7.05 7.20
N LEU A 154 15.00 -6.25 6.14
CA LEU A 154 14.07 -6.33 5.02
C LEU A 154 14.21 -7.68 4.29
N PHE A 155 15.41 -8.21 4.15
CA PHE A 155 15.63 -9.53 3.52
C PHE A 155 14.83 -10.64 4.20
N SER A 156 15.01 -10.79 5.52
CA SER A 156 14.26 -11.76 6.32
C SER A 156 12.76 -11.47 6.33
N ALA A 157 12.37 -10.21 6.15
CA ALA A 157 10.97 -9.83 6.04
C ALA A 157 10.32 -10.23 4.72
N LEU A 158 11.08 -10.35 3.64
CA LEU A 158 10.57 -10.65 2.30
C LEU A 158 10.72 -12.13 1.90
N GLU A 159 11.60 -12.88 2.57
CA GLU A 159 11.74 -14.34 2.40
C GLU A 159 10.39 -15.10 2.43
N PRO A 160 9.40 -14.75 3.28
CA PRO A 160 8.10 -15.43 3.30
C PRO A 160 7.18 -15.17 2.09
N ALA A 161 7.57 -14.34 1.12
CA ALA A 161 6.73 -13.95 -0.01
C ALA A 161 7.18 -14.63 -1.33
N PRO A 162 6.78 -15.89 -1.58
CA PRO A 162 7.26 -16.66 -2.73
C PRO A 162 6.80 -16.08 -4.09
N LYS A 163 5.77 -15.23 -4.11
CA LYS A 163 5.23 -14.60 -5.31
C LYS A 163 5.67 -13.15 -5.50
N LEU A 164 6.54 -12.63 -4.64
CA LEU A 164 6.97 -11.24 -4.70
C LEU A 164 7.78 -10.98 -5.97
N ARG A 165 7.25 -10.14 -6.85
CA ARG A 165 7.85 -9.77 -8.14
C ARG A 165 8.48 -8.38 -8.11
N GLY A 166 7.96 -7.48 -7.28
CA GLY A 166 8.39 -6.09 -7.25
C GLY A 166 8.56 -5.51 -5.85
N ILE A 167 9.63 -4.74 -5.66
CA ILE A 167 9.82 -3.88 -4.49
C ILE A 167 9.95 -2.45 -4.99
N ARG A 168 9.26 -1.51 -4.34
CA ARG A 168 9.38 -0.07 -4.60
C ARG A 168 9.80 0.67 -3.34
N PHE A 169 10.86 1.46 -3.44
CA PHE A 169 11.28 2.39 -2.41
C PHE A 169 10.78 3.79 -2.77
N ALA A 170 9.67 4.19 -2.16
CA ALA A 170 9.04 5.48 -2.39
C ALA A 170 9.67 6.53 -1.46
N HIS A 171 10.07 7.67 -2.03
CA HIS A 171 10.71 8.81 -1.35
C HIS A 171 12.13 8.59 -0.81
N GLN A 172 12.76 7.47 -1.13
CA GLN A 172 14.17 7.23 -0.81
C GLN A 172 15.03 7.49 -2.05
N VAL A 173 15.93 8.46 -1.92
CA VAL A 173 17.01 8.62 -2.88
C VAL A 173 17.98 7.47 -2.66
N VAL A 174 18.19 6.68 -3.71
CA VAL A 174 19.16 5.59 -3.68
C VAL A 174 20.46 6.05 -4.31
N PRO A 175 21.58 6.09 -3.54
CA PRO A 175 22.89 6.34 -4.10
C PRO A 175 23.25 5.39 -5.26
N PRO A 176 23.98 5.86 -6.29
CA PRO A 176 24.28 5.10 -7.51
C PRO A 176 25.09 3.81 -7.29
N HIS A 177 25.77 3.65 -6.14
CA HIS A 177 26.54 2.45 -5.82
C HIS A 177 25.69 1.29 -5.23
N HIS A 178 24.39 1.47 -5.04
CA HIS A 178 23.51 0.44 -4.49
C HIS A 178 23.08 -0.66 -5.48
N GLY A 179 23.52 -0.60 -6.75
CA GLY A 179 23.27 -1.68 -7.72
C GLY A 179 23.72 -3.06 -7.22
N LEU A 180 24.85 -3.12 -6.52
CA LEU A 180 25.36 -4.34 -5.89
C LEU A 180 24.44 -4.87 -4.78
N LEU A 181 23.64 -4.00 -4.13
CA LEU A 181 22.65 -4.47 -3.15
C LEU A 181 21.48 -5.15 -3.84
N TRP A 182 20.99 -4.62 -4.96
CA TRP A 182 19.85 -5.21 -5.68
C TRP A 182 20.14 -6.63 -6.15
N GLU A 183 21.39 -6.92 -6.54
CA GLU A 183 21.84 -8.30 -6.82
C GLU A 183 21.63 -9.23 -5.62
N VAL A 184 21.88 -8.76 -4.39
CA VAL A 184 21.61 -9.53 -3.17
C VAL A 184 20.11 -9.79 -3.00
N TYR A 185 19.25 -8.78 -3.23
CA TYR A 185 17.79 -8.96 -3.18
C TYR A 185 17.30 -10.00 -4.19
N PHE A 186 17.77 -9.93 -5.43
CA PHE A 186 17.41 -10.89 -6.47
C PHE A 186 17.87 -12.31 -6.10
N ASN A 187 19.06 -12.47 -5.51
CA ASN A 187 19.56 -13.78 -5.12
C ASN A 187 18.80 -14.40 -3.95
N ILE A 188 18.27 -13.58 -3.03
CA ILE A 188 17.50 -14.05 -1.87
C ILE A 188 16.04 -14.33 -2.25
N VAL A 189 15.42 -13.43 -3.00
CA VAL A 189 14.03 -13.54 -3.43
C VAL A 189 14.03 -13.97 -4.90
N GLU A 190 14.00 -15.27 -5.15
CA GLU A 190 14.10 -15.83 -6.51
C GLU A 190 12.98 -15.35 -7.45
N SER A 191 11.80 -15.07 -6.90
CA SER A 191 10.64 -14.55 -7.66
C SER A 191 10.73 -13.07 -8.00
N LEU A 192 11.67 -12.33 -7.39
CA LEU A 192 11.81 -10.89 -7.59
C LEU A 192 12.31 -10.61 -9.00
N GLN A 193 11.55 -9.78 -9.73
CA GLN A 193 11.79 -9.43 -11.12
C GLN A 193 12.42 -8.04 -11.25
N PHE A 194 12.06 -7.10 -10.37
CA PHE A 194 12.64 -5.76 -10.36
C PHE A 194 12.59 -5.07 -8.99
N VAL A 195 13.42 -4.04 -8.87
CA VAL A 195 13.42 -3.07 -7.77
C VAL A 195 13.24 -1.68 -8.36
N GLU A 196 12.28 -0.92 -7.83
CA GLU A 196 12.00 0.46 -8.19
C GLU A 196 12.44 1.42 -7.09
N PHE A 197 13.09 2.52 -7.46
CA PHE A 197 13.62 3.51 -6.54
C PHE A 197 13.60 4.92 -7.13
N TYR A 198 13.74 5.94 -6.30
CA TYR A 198 13.77 7.33 -6.75
C TYR A 198 15.22 7.80 -6.93
N GLU A 199 15.51 8.44 -8.07
CA GLU A 199 16.83 9.00 -8.37
C GLU A 199 16.84 10.53 -8.15
N ASP A 200 17.96 11.05 -7.64
CA ASP A 200 18.17 12.46 -7.29
C ASP A 200 17.82 13.46 -8.41
N LEU A 201 17.98 13.06 -9.66
CA LEU A 201 17.83 13.93 -10.83
C LEU A 201 16.45 13.89 -11.49
N GLY A 202 15.48 13.25 -10.85
CA GLY A 202 14.06 13.41 -11.15
C GLY A 202 13.44 12.21 -11.84
N GLY A 203 12.80 11.36 -11.03
CA GLY A 203 11.95 10.28 -11.50
C GLY A 203 12.21 8.96 -10.80
N PHE A 204 11.29 8.02 -10.98
CA PHE A 204 11.48 6.65 -10.56
C PHE A 204 12.30 5.91 -11.62
N GLN A 205 13.20 5.07 -11.13
CA GLN A 205 14.05 4.17 -11.89
C GLN A 205 13.71 2.73 -11.49
N ARG A 206 13.79 1.80 -12.43
CA ARG A 206 13.54 0.37 -12.20
C ARG A 206 14.74 -0.44 -12.66
N TRP A 207 15.29 -1.22 -11.74
CA TRP A 207 16.34 -2.19 -12.01
C TRP A 207 15.72 -3.58 -12.13
N TYR A 208 15.85 -4.25 -13.28
CA TYR A 208 15.39 -5.63 -13.44
C TYR A 208 16.48 -6.64 -13.12
N ARG A 209 16.10 -7.84 -12.66
CA ARG A 209 17.00 -8.94 -12.29
C ARG A 209 18.12 -9.21 -13.30
N HIS A 210 17.86 -9.03 -14.59
CA HIS A 210 18.80 -9.34 -15.67
C HIS A 210 19.34 -8.09 -16.38
N SER A 211 19.05 -6.89 -15.87
CA SER A 211 19.53 -5.64 -16.44
C SER A 211 20.89 -5.24 -15.86
N VAL A 212 21.73 -4.64 -16.71
CA VAL A 212 23.04 -4.09 -16.34
C VAL A 212 22.90 -2.69 -15.71
N GLU A 213 21.83 -1.97 -16.05
CA GLU A 213 21.53 -0.62 -15.58
C GLU A 213 20.03 -0.47 -15.32
N PRO A 214 19.62 0.46 -14.44
CA PRO A 214 18.22 0.79 -14.23
C PRO A 214 17.64 1.55 -15.43
N VAL A 215 16.31 1.45 -15.61
CA VAL A 215 15.58 2.18 -16.65
C VAL A 215 14.57 3.15 -16.05
N PRO A 216 14.32 4.32 -16.69
CA PRO A 216 13.32 5.25 -16.21
C PRO A 216 11.91 4.64 -16.25
N VAL A 217 11.19 4.73 -15.14
CA VAL A 217 9.80 4.30 -15.07
C VAL A 217 8.91 5.34 -15.75
N ARG A 218 8.04 4.90 -16.65
CA ARG A 218 7.09 5.75 -17.36
C ARG A 218 5.67 5.45 -16.90
N TRP A 219 5.12 6.32 -16.07
CA TRP A 219 3.76 6.12 -15.58
C TRP A 219 2.71 6.60 -16.58
N ARG A 220 1.69 5.79 -16.86
CA ARG A 220 0.44 6.18 -17.57
C ARG A 220 -0.60 6.83 -16.64
N CYS A 221 -0.41 6.76 -15.32
CA CYS A 221 -1.29 7.39 -14.33
C CYS A 221 -0.56 8.47 -13.50
N LEU A 222 -1.28 9.54 -13.17
CA LEU A 222 -0.83 10.58 -12.25
C LEU A 222 -0.49 9.99 -10.87
N ALA A 223 0.53 10.56 -10.22
CA ALA A 223 1.08 10.13 -8.92
C ALA A 223 1.63 8.69 -8.86
N GLY A 224 1.72 7.99 -9.99
CA GLY A 224 2.30 6.65 -10.05
C GLY A 224 1.43 5.56 -9.48
N ASN A 225 0.11 5.76 -9.38
CA ASN A 225 -0.85 4.75 -8.91
C ASN A 225 -0.98 3.54 -9.84
N GLU A 226 -0.12 3.37 -10.84
CA GLU A 226 -0.18 2.24 -11.77
C GLU A 226 0.09 0.90 -11.12
N TRP A 227 0.84 0.84 -10.02
CA TRP A 227 1.03 -0.37 -9.22
C TRP A 227 -0.29 -0.93 -8.65
N LEU A 228 -1.40 -0.21 -8.82
CA LEU A 228 -2.76 -0.66 -8.57
C LEU A 228 -3.36 -1.56 -9.67
N SER A 229 -2.59 -1.85 -10.72
CA SER A 229 -2.99 -2.65 -11.88
C SER A 229 -2.18 -3.95 -11.96
N ASP A 230 -2.78 -5.03 -12.46
CA ASP A 230 -2.14 -6.34 -12.59
C ASP A 230 -1.07 -6.30 -13.70
N TRP A 231 0.23 -6.16 -13.35
CA TRP A 231 1.29 -6.06 -14.36
C TRP A 231 2.05 -7.36 -14.59
N VAL A 232 2.10 -7.79 -15.85
CA VAL A 232 2.99 -8.81 -16.42
C VAL A 232 3.85 -8.08 -17.47
N GLU A 233 5.03 -7.63 -17.06
CA GLU A 233 6.04 -6.95 -17.91
C GLU A 233 5.64 -5.55 -18.43
N ASP A 234 6.61 -4.63 -18.47
CA ASP A 234 6.40 -3.24 -18.88
C ASP A 234 5.86 -3.16 -20.31
N VAL A 235 4.65 -2.62 -20.47
CA VAL A 235 4.00 -2.48 -21.78
C VAL A 235 4.41 -1.17 -22.43
N ASP A 236 5.23 -1.33 -23.47
CA ASP A 236 5.38 -0.59 -24.73
C ASP A 236 5.49 0.94 -24.74
N GLN A 237 6.47 1.40 -25.54
CA GLN A 237 6.62 2.77 -26.03
C GLN A 237 5.28 3.32 -26.55
N ILE A 238 4.63 4.18 -25.76
CA ILE A 238 3.66 5.11 -26.36
C ILE A 238 4.49 6.12 -27.16
N VAL A 239 4.35 6.04 -28.48
CA VAL A 239 4.87 7.02 -29.44
C VAL A 239 4.37 8.39 -28.99
N ARG A 240 5.31 9.32 -28.80
CA ARG A 240 5.09 10.74 -28.51
C ARG A 240 3.89 11.27 -29.29
N GLU A 241 2.76 11.57 -28.63
CA GLU A 241 1.85 12.64 -29.08
C GLU A 241 0.74 13.06 -28.10
N GLU A 242 0.43 12.34 -27.02
CA GLU A 242 -0.76 12.67 -26.18
C GLU A 242 -0.49 13.27 -24.78
N LEU A 243 0.66 13.91 -24.53
CA LEU A 243 0.94 14.60 -23.25
C LEU A 243 0.67 16.12 -23.29
N LEU A 244 -0.29 16.56 -24.09
CA LEU A 244 -0.81 17.92 -24.02
C LEU A 244 -2.30 17.85 -23.69
N LEU A 245 -2.68 18.49 -22.57
CA LEU A 245 -4.02 18.58 -21.96
C LEU A 245 -4.30 17.34 -21.09
N ASP A 246 -4.15 17.35 -19.77
CA ASP A 246 -4.85 18.21 -18.83
C ASP A 246 -4.05 18.32 -17.52
N GLY A 247 -3.24 19.36 -17.41
CA GLY A 247 -2.73 19.82 -16.13
C GLY A 247 -3.77 20.75 -15.52
N LEU A 248 -4.53 20.25 -14.54
CA LEU A 248 -5.18 20.93 -13.41
C LEU A 248 -6.13 19.91 -12.75
N PHE A 249 -6.13 19.87 -11.42
CA PHE A 249 -6.90 19.04 -10.47
C PHE A 249 -6.11 17.91 -9.79
#